data_AF-A0A5U3EY75-F1
#
_entry.id   AF-A0A5U3EY75-F1
#
_cell.length_a   1.000
_cell.length_b   1.000
_cell.length_c   1.000
_cell.angle_alpha   90.00
_cell.angle_beta   90.00
_cell.angle_gamma   90.00
#
_symmetry.space_group_name_H-M   'P 1'
#
loop_
_entity.id
_entity.type
_entity.pdbx_description
1 polymer ?
#
loop_
_entity_poly.entity_id
_entity_poly.type
_entity_poly.pdbx_seq_one_letter_code
_entity_poly.pdbx_strand_id
1 'polypeptide(L)'
;MKLSHKDLSTFLTTINSYKKEQNQNVADLPKLRLSKADIKFIDKEVAKYIKNDQRISFADLTILNSLHDIIKKQGSHCESEKLAKLSKALKNVTQIKSDACLASERMEKHFSSIKDATQKHVNLMPVYKESMLKLNEKIKDIDIAHSQITTKQKDECLNAKTASSKYILLTNISTSLMRKETVIVKDTGRWGWGRSTERNIVKVKYLKGHNLWHSCARDAQKAMAIEKNIKQLNRQLTISRNQIRLDSSRFKVPSNEAGLAKLKNMV
;
A
#
# COMPACT_ATOMS: atom_id res chain seq x y z
N MET A 1 -36.71 15.77 -28.48
CA MET A 1 -36.86 14.66 -27.52
C MET A 1 -36.80 15.24 -26.12
N LYS A 2 -37.72 14.89 -25.21
CA LYS A 2 -37.60 15.29 -23.79
C LYS A 2 -36.63 14.30 -23.14
N LEU A 3 -35.49 14.77 -22.68
CA LEU A 3 -34.54 13.95 -21.92
C LEU A 3 -35.07 13.89 -20.48
N SER A 4 -35.54 12.72 -20.03
CA SER A 4 -35.88 12.50 -18.63
C SER A 4 -34.60 12.18 -17.86
N HIS A 5 -34.08 13.12 -17.09
CA HIS A 5 -32.80 12.96 -16.39
C HIS A 5 -32.99 12.15 -15.10
N LYS A 6 -32.28 11.01 -14.97
CA LYS A 6 -32.11 10.31 -13.68
C LYS A 6 -30.85 10.81 -12.93
N ASP A 7 -29.76 11.07 -13.67
CA ASP A 7 -28.51 11.64 -13.18
C ASP A 7 -27.69 12.29 -14.32
N LEU A 8 -26.59 12.98 -13.96
CA LEU A 8 -25.75 13.71 -14.93
C LEU A 8 -25.06 12.77 -15.94
N SER A 9 -24.64 11.59 -15.53
CA SER A 9 -23.94 10.64 -16.41
C SER A 9 -24.86 10.07 -17.49
N THR A 10 -26.11 9.73 -17.13
CA THR A 10 -27.12 9.28 -18.10
C THR A 10 -27.42 10.37 -19.12
N PHE A 11 -27.55 11.62 -18.66
CA PHE A 11 -27.75 12.77 -19.53
C PHE A 11 -26.59 12.96 -20.52
N LEU A 12 -25.34 12.96 -20.03
CA LEU A 12 -24.16 13.14 -20.86
C LEU A 12 -23.93 11.97 -21.83
N THR A 13 -24.24 10.74 -21.42
CA THR A 13 -24.21 9.57 -22.29
C THR A 13 -25.17 9.74 -23.46
N THR A 14 -26.37 10.25 -23.20
CA THR A 14 -27.37 10.51 -24.24
C THR A 14 -26.92 11.63 -25.18
N ILE A 15 -26.29 12.70 -24.66
CA ILE A 15 -25.69 13.73 -25.52
C ILE A 15 -24.57 13.15 -26.40
N ASN A 16 -23.73 12.29 -25.83
CA ASN A 16 -22.58 11.71 -26.53
C ASN A 16 -23.01 10.71 -27.62
N SER A 17 -24.08 9.93 -27.42
CA SER A 17 -24.65 9.07 -28.47
C SER A 17 -25.16 9.90 -29.65
N TYR A 18 -25.87 11.00 -29.38
CA TYR A 18 -26.30 11.95 -30.41
C TYR A 18 -25.12 12.54 -31.20
N LYS A 19 -24.02 12.89 -30.51
CA LYS A 19 -22.81 13.42 -31.15
C LYS A 19 -22.19 12.39 -32.11
N LYS A 20 -22.16 11.11 -31.74
CA LYS A 20 -21.62 10.02 -32.57
C LYS A 20 -22.50 9.71 -33.78
N GLU A 21 -23.82 9.70 -33.61
CA GLU A 21 -24.77 9.42 -34.71
C GLU A 21 -24.74 10.48 -35.81
N GLN A 22 -24.41 11.74 -35.47
CA GLN A 22 -24.47 12.84 -36.42
C GLN A 22 -23.12 13.18 -37.11
N ASN A 23 -22.02 12.46 -36.85
CA ASN A 23 -20.70 12.72 -37.48
C ASN A 23 -20.32 14.23 -37.55
N GLN A 24 -20.63 15.01 -36.50
CA GLN A 24 -20.66 16.46 -36.65
C GLN A 24 -19.29 17.12 -36.57
N ASN A 25 -18.87 17.65 -37.73
CA ASN A 25 -18.09 18.88 -37.81
C ASN A 25 -18.71 19.98 -36.94
N VAL A 26 -17.86 20.88 -36.41
CA VAL A 26 -18.18 21.99 -35.49
C VAL A 26 -19.35 22.88 -35.96
N ALA A 27 -19.75 22.81 -37.23
CA ALA A 27 -20.81 23.61 -37.85
C ALA A 27 -22.25 23.17 -37.53
N ASP A 28 -22.53 21.91 -37.16
CA ASP A 28 -23.92 21.41 -37.02
C ASP A 28 -24.49 21.35 -35.59
N LEU A 29 -23.71 21.73 -34.57
CA LEU A 29 -24.21 21.88 -33.20
C LEU A 29 -25.36 22.89 -32.99
N PRO A 30 -25.63 23.90 -33.85
CA PRO A 30 -26.82 24.75 -33.73
C PRO A 30 -28.14 23.97 -33.72
N LYS A 31 -28.14 22.70 -34.16
CA LYS A 31 -29.30 21.80 -34.13
C LYS A 31 -29.46 21.02 -32.81
N LEU A 32 -28.54 21.17 -31.84
CA LEU A 32 -28.65 20.54 -30.52
C LEU A 32 -29.84 21.13 -29.75
N ARG A 33 -31.00 20.46 -29.81
CA ARG A 33 -32.25 20.91 -29.17
C ARG A 33 -32.24 20.62 -27.67
N LEU A 34 -31.44 21.36 -26.90
CA LEU A 34 -31.55 21.39 -25.45
C LEU A 34 -32.72 22.27 -25.00
N SER A 35 -33.50 21.77 -24.06
CA SER A 35 -34.57 22.52 -23.40
C SER A 35 -34.01 23.45 -22.31
N LYS A 36 -34.80 24.44 -21.87
CA LYS A 36 -34.46 25.28 -20.71
C LYS A 36 -34.25 24.43 -19.44
N ALA A 37 -34.96 23.30 -19.31
CA ALA A 37 -34.82 22.39 -18.19
C ALA A 37 -33.45 21.68 -18.19
N ASP A 38 -32.97 21.25 -19.36
CA ASP A 38 -31.67 20.59 -19.51
C ASP A 38 -30.51 21.52 -19.14
N ILE A 39 -30.58 22.79 -19.58
CA ILE A 39 -29.56 23.80 -19.26
C ILE A 39 -29.54 24.07 -17.74
N LYS A 40 -30.73 24.19 -17.12
CA LYS A 40 -30.85 24.40 -15.66
C LYS A 40 -30.36 23.18 -14.87
N PHE A 41 -30.55 21.98 -15.40
CA PHE A 41 -30.04 20.75 -14.81
C PHE A 41 -28.50 20.72 -14.83
N ILE A 42 -27.87 21.02 -15.98
CA ILE A 42 -26.40 21.12 -16.09
C ILE A 42 -25.84 22.14 -15.10
N ASP A 43 -26.41 23.36 -15.09
CA ASP A 43 -25.97 24.44 -14.21
C ASP A 43 -26.00 24.02 -12.74
N LYS A 44 -27.10 23.39 -12.31
CA LYS A 44 -27.28 22.89 -10.95
C LYS A 44 -26.26 21.80 -10.59
N GLU A 45 -26.05 20.83 -11.48
CA GLU A 45 -25.11 19.73 -11.20
C GLU A 45 -23.66 20.22 -11.21
N VAL A 46 -23.25 21.06 -12.18
CA VAL A 46 -21.90 21.67 -12.20
C VAL A 46 -21.64 22.46 -10.91
N ALA A 47 -22.58 23.31 -10.50
CA ALA A 47 -22.47 24.07 -9.26
C ALA A 47 -22.38 23.17 -8.01
N LYS A 48 -23.12 22.06 -7.99
CA LYS A 48 -23.10 21.07 -6.90
C LYS A 48 -21.76 20.36 -6.81
N TYR A 49 -21.18 19.92 -7.94
CA TYR A 49 -19.86 19.27 -7.96
C TYR A 49 -18.77 20.21 -7.41
N ILE A 50 -18.79 21.48 -7.82
CA ILE A 50 -17.84 22.49 -7.33
C ILE A 50 -18.05 22.77 -5.84
N LYS A 51 -19.29 23.09 -5.43
CA LYS A 51 -19.60 23.49 -4.04
C LYS A 51 -19.27 22.39 -3.03
N ASN A 52 -19.44 21.13 -3.41
CA ASN A 52 -19.23 19.99 -2.53
C ASN A 52 -17.84 19.34 -2.70
N ASP A 53 -16.93 19.90 -3.52
CA ASP A 53 -15.66 19.28 -3.95
C ASP A 53 -15.85 17.81 -4.38
N GLN A 54 -17.00 17.52 -4.99
CA GLN A 54 -17.33 16.19 -5.48
C GLN A 54 -16.61 15.96 -6.80
N ARG A 55 -16.12 14.73 -6.98
CA ARG A 55 -15.49 14.32 -8.22
C ARG A 55 -16.52 13.73 -9.17
N ILE A 56 -16.28 13.89 -10.46
CA ILE A 56 -17.08 13.28 -11.53
C ILE A 56 -16.24 12.25 -12.29
N SER A 57 -16.89 11.33 -13.01
CA SER A 57 -16.18 10.40 -13.88
C SER A 57 -15.38 11.17 -14.95
N PHE A 58 -14.19 10.67 -15.29
CA PHE A 58 -13.36 11.30 -16.33
C PHE A 58 -14.07 11.35 -17.70
N ALA A 59 -14.88 10.33 -18.01
CA ALA A 59 -15.66 10.30 -19.25
C ALA A 59 -16.69 11.44 -19.30
N ASP A 60 -17.42 11.66 -18.21
CA ASP A 60 -18.41 12.74 -18.10
C ASP A 60 -17.73 14.12 -18.15
N LEU A 61 -16.62 14.30 -17.44
CA LEU A 61 -15.84 15.55 -17.48
C LEU A 61 -15.35 15.86 -18.90
N THR A 62 -14.87 14.83 -19.62
CA THR A 62 -14.42 14.97 -21.01
C THR A 62 -15.55 15.42 -21.93
N ILE A 63 -16.76 14.86 -21.75
CA ILE A 63 -17.94 15.26 -22.53
C ILE A 63 -18.27 16.72 -22.24
N LEU A 64 -18.34 17.11 -20.97
CA LEU A 64 -18.63 18.49 -20.54
C LEU A 64 -17.60 19.50 -21.07
N ASN A 65 -16.31 19.19 -20.96
CA ASN A 65 -15.23 20.02 -21.51
C ASN A 65 -15.33 20.13 -23.04
N SER A 66 -15.62 19.03 -23.74
CA SER A 66 -15.81 19.10 -25.20
C SER A 66 -17.01 19.97 -25.58
N LEU A 67 -18.11 19.92 -24.82
CA LEU A 67 -19.28 20.77 -25.04
C LEU A 67 -18.91 22.24 -24.84
N HIS A 68 -18.21 22.55 -23.75
CA HIS A 68 -17.73 23.90 -23.48
C HIS A 68 -16.81 24.42 -24.59
N ASP A 69 -15.84 23.62 -25.05
CA ASP A 69 -14.90 24.01 -26.11
C ASP A 69 -15.58 24.22 -27.46
N ILE A 70 -16.53 23.36 -27.82
CA ILE A 70 -17.31 23.52 -29.05
C ILE A 70 -18.10 24.82 -29.01
N ILE A 71 -18.80 25.09 -27.89
CA ILE A 71 -19.57 26.34 -27.72
C ILE A 71 -18.64 27.55 -27.77
N LYS A 72 -17.45 27.47 -27.18
CA LYS A 72 -16.44 28.54 -27.23
C LYS A 72 -15.92 28.79 -28.66
N LYS A 73 -15.66 27.73 -29.44
CA LYS A 73 -15.17 27.81 -30.83
C LYS A 73 -16.21 28.33 -31.82
N GLN A 74 -17.50 28.10 -31.56
CA GLN A 74 -18.58 28.70 -32.34
C GLN A 74 -18.68 30.22 -32.15
N GLY A 75 -17.96 30.78 -31.18
CA GLY A 75 -17.92 32.20 -30.88
C GLY A 75 -19.25 32.72 -30.33
N SER A 76 -19.26 33.99 -29.91
CA SER A 76 -20.46 34.74 -29.52
C SER A 76 -21.42 35.04 -30.69
N HIS A 77 -21.17 34.50 -31.89
CA HIS A 77 -21.96 34.75 -33.10
C HIS A 77 -23.22 33.90 -33.22
N CYS A 78 -23.48 32.99 -32.28
CA CYS A 78 -24.80 32.38 -32.21
C CYS A 78 -25.74 33.28 -31.40
N GLU A 79 -26.62 34.02 -32.08
CA GLU A 79 -27.66 34.86 -31.47
C GLU A 79 -28.70 34.08 -30.63
N SER A 80 -28.54 32.75 -30.53
CA SER A 80 -29.38 31.87 -29.75
C SER A 80 -29.15 32.08 -28.24
N GLU A 81 -30.12 32.75 -27.59
CA GLU A 81 -30.22 32.94 -26.13
C GLU A 81 -29.95 31.64 -25.33
N LYS A 82 -30.25 30.47 -25.90
CA LYS A 82 -30.03 29.16 -25.28
C LYS A 82 -28.55 28.79 -25.19
N LEU A 83 -27.76 29.08 -26.21
CA LEU A 83 -26.32 28.77 -26.21
C LEU A 83 -25.57 29.70 -25.25
N ALA A 84 -25.97 30.97 -25.16
CA ALA A 84 -25.44 31.89 -24.15
C ALA A 84 -25.70 31.38 -22.71
N LYS A 85 -26.92 30.89 -22.43
CA LYS A 85 -27.26 30.31 -21.12
C LYS A 85 -26.47 29.03 -20.83
N LEU A 86 -26.29 28.16 -21.82
CA LEU A 86 -25.49 26.94 -21.68
C LEU A 86 -24.00 27.24 -21.48
N SER A 87 -23.45 28.20 -22.22
CA SER A 87 -22.07 28.67 -22.04
C SER A 87 -21.85 29.17 -20.60
N LYS A 88 -22.79 29.95 -20.06
CA LYS A 88 -22.74 30.41 -18.67
C LYS A 88 -22.75 29.24 -17.66
N ALA A 89 -23.61 28.23 -17.89
CA ALA A 89 -23.68 27.04 -17.04
C ALA A 89 -22.37 26.21 -17.07
N LEU A 90 -21.70 26.15 -18.23
CA LEU A 90 -20.47 25.38 -18.42
C LEU A 90 -19.19 26.15 -18.07
N LYS A 91 -19.28 27.45 -17.77
CA LYS A 91 -18.11 28.32 -17.54
C LYS A 91 -17.14 27.77 -16.48
N ASN A 92 -17.68 27.10 -15.45
CA ASN A 92 -16.89 26.60 -14.33
C ASN A 92 -16.58 25.10 -14.41
N VAL A 93 -16.84 24.43 -15.54
CA VAL A 93 -16.59 22.99 -15.69
C VAL A 93 -15.12 22.64 -15.44
N THR A 94 -14.19 23.52 -15.81
CA THR A 94 -12.74 23.35 -15.56
C THR A 94 -12.36 23.33 -14.08
N GLN A 95 -13.27 23.72 -13.17
CA GLN A 95 -13.05 23.66 -11.72
C GLN A 95 -13.46 22.31 -11.12
N ILE A 96 -14.15 21.45 -11.89
CA ILE A 96 -14.58 20.13 -11.41
C ILE A 96 -13.41 19.16 -11.52
N LYS A 97 -13.05 18.52 -10.40
CA LYS A 97 -12.07 17.44 -10.39
C LYS A 97 -12.68 16.14 -10.91
N SER A 98 -11.92 15.38 -11.69
CA SER A 98 -12.29 14.03 -12.12
C SER A 98 -11.76 12.93 -11.19
N ASP A 99 -12.30 11.73 -11.37
CA ASP A 99 -11.71 10.51 -10.83
C ASP A 99 -10.27 10.26 -11.32
N ALA A 100 -9.87 10.83 -12.48
CA ALA A 100 -8.48 10.75 -12.96
C ALA A 100 -7.54 11.59 -12.09
N CYS A 101 -8.00 12.71 -11.51
CA CYS A 101 -7.24 13.48 -10.53
C CYS A 101 -6.92 12.65 -9.29
N LEU A 102 -7.91 11.95 -8.77
CA LEU A 102 -7.74 11.07 -7.61
C LEU A 102 -6.76 9.93 -7.91
N ALA A 103 -6.85 9.36 -9.11
CA ALA A 103 -5.95 8.30 -9.54
C ALA A 103 -4.50 8.79 -9.69
N SER A 104 -4.28 9.99 -10.25
CA SER A 104 -2.94 10.57 -10.35
C SER A 104 -2.35 10.87 -8.98
N GLU A 105 -3.12 11.49 -8.08
CA GLU A 105 -2.73 11.77 -6.69
C GLU A 105 -2.32 10.48 -5.95
N ARG A 106 -3.12 9.41 -6.10
CA ARG A 106 -2.83 8.10 -5.50
C ARG A 106 -1.57 7.46 -6.08
N MET A 107 -1.45 7.43 -7.41
CA MET A 107 -0.28 6.88 -8.08
C MET A 107 1.00 7.59 -7.65
N GLU A 108 0.98 8.93 -7.60
CA GLU A 108 2.11 9.74 -7.13
C GLU A 108 2.52 9.38 -5.70
N LYS A 109 1.57 9.29 -4.78
CA LYS A 109 1.83 8.83 -3.41
C LYS A 109 2.47 7.44 -3.37
N HIS A 110 1.99 6.51 -4.19
CA HIS A 110 2.55 5.16 -4.26
C HIS A 110 3.94 5.13 -4.90
N PHE A 111 4.24 5.97 -5.89
CA PHE A 111 5.59 6.10 -6.45
C PHE A 111 6.58 6.62 -5.41
N SER A 112 6.23 7.68 -4.66
CA SER A 112 7.06 8.17 -3.56
C SER A 112 7.29 7.11 -2.49
N SER A 113 6.23 6.40 -2.10
CA SER A 113 6.33 5.29 -1.14
C SER A 113 7.23 4.15 -1.65
N ILE A 114 7.18 3.82 -2.94
CA ILE A 114 8.06 2.82 -3.55
C ILE A 114 9.51 3.28 -3.52
N LYS A 115 9.78 4.56 -3.84
CA LYS A 115 11.13 5.12 -3.80
C LYS A 115 11.74 4.99 -2.40
N ASP A 116 10.99 5.43 -1.38
CA ASP A 116 11.43 5.36 0.02
C ASP A 116 11.64 3.92 0.50
N ALA A 117 10.68 3.02 0.20
CA ALA A 117 10.77 1.62 0.60
C ALA A 117 11.93 0.89 -0.12
N THR A 118 12.19 1.23 -1.38
CA THR A 118 13.30 0.69 -2.15
C THR A 118 14.63 1.13 -1.56
N GLN A 119 14.77 2.41 -1.21
CA GLN A 119 15.99 2.92 -0.57
C GLN A 119 16.25 2.22 0.77
N LYS A 120 15.21 2.05 1.60
CA LYS A 120 15.31 1.31 2.88
C LYS A 120 15.72 -0.14 2.65
N HIS A 121 15.16 -0.80 1.63
CA HIS A 121 15.52 -2.17 1.28
C HIS A 121 16.99 -2.28 0.83
N VAL A 122 17.46 -1.36 -0.01
CA VAL A 122 18.87 -1.28 -0.46
C VAL A 122 19.82 -1.13 0.74
N ASN A 123 19.44 -0.34 1.74
CA ASN A 123 20.25 -0.13 2.93
C ASN A 123 20.24 -1.34 3.89
N LEU A 124 19.09 -2.01 4.07
CA LEU A 124 18.95 -3.11 5.03
C LEU A 124 19.47 -4.45 4.53
N MET A 125 19.39 -4.72 3.22
CA MET A 125 19.75 -6.03 2.67
C MET A 125 21.24 -6.38 2.88
N PRO A 126 22.23 -5.47 2.70
CA PRO A 126 23.62 -5.75 3.03
C PRO A 126 23.82 -6.05 4.52
N VAL A 127 23.20 -5.27 5.41
CA VAL A 127 23.29 -5.47 6.86
C VAL A 127 22.74 -6.84 7.27
N TYR A 128 21.62 -7.26 6.66
CA TYR A 128 21.06 -8.59 6.87
C TYR A 128 22.02 -9.70 6.41
N LYS A 129 22.59 -9.58 5.21
CA LYS A 129 23.55 -10.55 4.67
C LYS A 129 24.79 -10.67 5.55
N GLU A 130 25.36 -9.54 5.95
CA GLU A 130 26.53 -9.50 6.83
C GLU A 130 26.23 -10.12 8.20
N SER A 131 25.07 -9.81 8.79
CA SER A 131 24.64 -10.40 10.07
C SER A 131 24.50 -11.92 9.97
N MET A 132 23.95 -12.42 8.87
CA MET A 132 23.82 -13.85 8.62
C MET A 132 25.18 -14.54 8.39
N LEU A 133 26.12 -13.88 7.70
CA LEU A 133 27.48 -14.39 7.51
C LEU A 133 28.22 -14.51 8.85
N LYS A 134 28.25 -13.44 9.65
CA LYS A 134 28.87 -13.44 10.98
C LYS A 134 28.26 -14.49 11.90
N LEU A 135 26.93 -14.67 11.84
CA LEU A 135 26.25 -15.73 12.59
C LEU A 135 26.71 -17.12 12.14
N ASN A 136 26.83 -17.35 10.83
CA ASN A 136 27.29 -18.64 10.31
C ASN A 136 28.74 -18.94 10.70
N GLU A 137 29.63 -17.96 10.63
CA GLU A 137 31.02 -18.07 11.11
C GLU A 137 31.05 -18.44 12.59
N LYS A 138 30.32 -17.68 13.42
CA LYS A 138 30.20 -17.96 14.84
C LYS A 138 29.67 -19.36 15.15
N ILE A 139 28.71 -19.87 14.39
CA ILE A 139 28.22 -21.25 14.55
C ILE A 139 29.31 -22.26 14.15
N LYS A 140 30.03 -22.03 13.05
CA LYS A 140 31.13 -22.90 12.59
C LYS A 140 32.22 -23.05 13.65
N ASP A 141 32.57 -21.95 14.32
CA ASP A 141 33.65 -21.91 15.32
C ASP A 141 33.31 -22.60 16.65
N ILE A 142 32.03 -22.94 16.88
CA ILE A 142 31.64 -23.69 18.09
C ILE A 142 32.16 -25.13 17.98
N ASP A 143 33.07 -25.49 18.87
CA ASP A 143 33.52 -26.87 19.02
C ASP A 143 32.41 -27.73 19.63
N ILE A 144 32.01 -28.77 18.89
CA ILE A 144 30.98 -29.72 19.30
C ILE A 144 31.45 -30.54 20.49
N ALA A 145 32.75 -30.87 20.59
CA ALA A 145 33.29 -31.64 21.72
C ALA A 145 33.11 -30.91 23.07
N HIS A 146 32.96 -29.59 23.04
CA HIS A 146 32.72 -28.75 24.21
C HIS A 146 31.24 -28.58 24.57
N SER A 147 30.30 -29.17 23.80
CA SER A 147 28.86 -29.04 24.01
C SER A 147 28.16 -30.40 23.89
N GLN A 148 27.11 -30.66 24.68
CA GLN A 148 26.35 -31.94 24.61
C GLN A 148 25.41 -32.00 23.38
N ILE A 149 25.88 -31.55 22.22
CA ILE A 149 25.11 -31.34 21.00
C ILE A 149 25.66 -32.23 19.89
N THR A 150 24.80 -32.64 18.96
CA THR A 150 25.19 -33.48 17.82
C THR A 150 25.67 -32.64 16.64
N THR A 151 26.56 -33.19 15.83
CA THR A 151 26.98 -32.59 14.55
C THR A 151 25.78 -32.28 13.65
N LYS A 152 24.78 -33.19 13.64
CA LYS A 152 23.53 -33.01 12.90
C LYS A 152 22.79 -31.73 13.28
N GLN A 153 22.66 -31.42 14.57
CA GLN A 153 22.00 -30.20 15.04
C GLN A 153 22.75 -28.92 14.62
N LYS A 154 24.09 -28.97 14.61
CA LYS A 154 24.93 -27.87 14.11
C LYS A 154 24.73 -27.67 12.61
N ASP A 155 24.74 -28.75 11.82
CA ASP A 155 24.56 -28.71 10.37
C ASP A 155 23.16 -28.22 9.99
N GLU A 156 22.11 -28.64 10.69
CA GLU A 156 20.75 -28.12 10.54
C GLU A 156 20.70 -26.60 10.74
N CYS A 157 21.42 -26.08 11.75
CA CYS A 157 21.52 -24.64 11.97
C CYS A 157 22.26 -23.93 10.83
N LEU A 158 23.35 -24.49 10.30
CA LEU A 158 24.11 -23.89 9.20
C LEU A 158 23.29 -23.89 7.90
N ASN A 159 22.57 -24.96 7.62
CA ASN A 159 21.76 -25.15 6.41
C ASN A 159 20.46 -24.35 6.40
N ALA A 160 19.99 -23.87 7.55
CA ALA A 160 18.80 -23.02 7.63
C ALA A 160 19.00 -21.72 6.83
N LYS A 161 18.09 -21.45 5.87
CA LYS A 161 18.19 -20.34 4.91
C LYS A 161 17.75 -18.98 5.47
N THR A 162 16.92 -18.96 6.53
CA THR A 162 16.36 -17.73 7.10
C THR A 162 16.87 -17.51 8.53
N ALA A 163 16.97 -16.25 8.94
CA ALA A 163 17.31 -15.91 10.32
C ALA A 163 16.24 -16.42 11.29
N SER A 164 14.97 -16.37 10.89
CA SER A 164 13.84 -16.93 11.65
C SER A 164 14.02 -18.42 11.93
N SER A 165 14.36 -19.23 10.91
CA SER A 165 14.62 -20.66 11.08
C SER A 165 15.84 -20.93 11.94
N LYS A 166 16.94 -20.18 11.74
CA LYS A 166 18.14 -20.29 12.59
C LYS A 166 17.82 -19.96 14.05
N TYR A 167 17.04 -18.91 14.30
CA TYR A 167 16.64 -18.51 15.65
C TYR A 167 15.89 -19.62 16.37
N ILE A 168 14.92 -20.27 15.72
CA ILE A 168 14.15 -21.37 16.30
C ILE A 168 15.08 -22.55 16.65
N LEU A 169 15.93 -22.97 15.71
CA LEU A 169 16.86 -24.09 15.93
C LEU A 169 17.85 -23.80 17.06
N LEU A 170 18.48 -22.62 17.04
CA LEU A 170 19.45 -22.21 18.07
C LEU A 170 18.79 -22.05 19.45
N THR A 171 17.55 -21.57 19.49
CA THR A 171 16.79 -21.47 20.75
C THR A 171 16.50 -22.87 21.29
N ASN A 172 16.02 -23.79 20.46
CA ASN A 172 15.75 -25.17 20.86
C ASN A 172 17.02 -25.86 21.41
N ILE A 173 18.16 -25.66 20.74
CA ILE A 173 19.46 -26.16 21.19
C ILE A 173 19.87 -25.52 22.53
N SER A 174 19.72 -24.20 22.68
CA SER A 174 20.02 -23.56 23.97
C SER A 174 19.11 -24.08 25.09
N THR A 175 17.83 -24.34 24.79
CA THR A 175 16.88 -24.84 25.79
C THR A 175 17.11 -26.28 26.19
N SER A 176 17.58 -27.15 25.27
CA SER A 176 17.94 -28.53 25.62
C SER A 176 19.15 -28.61 26.54
N LEU A 177 19.99 -27.56 26.54
CA LEU A 177 21.10 -27.40 27.46
C LEU A 177 20.69 -26.82 28.83
N MET A 178 19.40 -26.66 29.11
CA MET A 178 18.88 -26.29 30.42
C MET A 178 18.30 -27.51 31.15
N ARG A 179 18.70 -27.73 32.40
CA ARG A 179 18.08 -28.71 33.30
C ARG A 179 17.35 -27.97 34.42
N LYS A 180 16.05 -28.24 34.58
CA LYS A 180 15.28 -27.77 35.74
C LYS A 180 15.42 -28.80 36.85
N GLU A 181 15.94 -28.37 37.99
CA GLU A 181 16.04 -29.16 39.21
C GLU A 181 15.10 -28.54 40.25
N THR A 182 14.12 -29.31 40.73
CA THR A 182 13.26 -28.89 41.84
C THR A 182 13.98 -29.22 43.13
N VAL A 183 14.33 -28.20 43.90
CA VAL A 183 14.96 -28.34 45.21
C VAL A 183 13.93 -28.02 46.27
N ILE A 184 13.70 -28.98 47.17
CA ILE A 184 12.87 -28.77 48.35
C ILE A 184 13.74 -28.09 49.40
N VAL A 185 13.41 -26.85 49.76
CA VAL A 185 14.08 -26.13 50.85
C VAL A 185 13.21 -26.21 52.09
N LYS A 186 13.76 -26.76 53.17
CA LYS A 186 13.16 -26.75 54.50
C LYS A 186 13.57 -25.46 55.20
N ASP A 187 12.67 -24.49 55.25
CA ASP A 187 12.86 -23.31 56.09
C ASP A 187 12.56 -23.71 57.54
N THR A 188 13.62 -23.89 58.34
CA THR A 188 13.47 -23.97 59.80
C THR A 188 13.48 -22.54 60.33
N GLY A 189 12.43 -22.16 61.07
CA GLY A 189 12.35 -20.84 61.69
C GLY A 189 13.58 -20.61 62.58
N ARG A 190 14.11 -19.38 62.57
CA ARG A 190 15.33 -18.95 63.29
C ARG A 190 15.32 -19.20 64.81
N TRP A 191 14.18 -19.58 65.36
CA TRP A 191 13.98 -19.97 66.75
C TRP A 191 13.27 -21.33 66.70
N GLY A 192 13.92 -22.37 67.23
CA GLY A 192 13.65 -23.81 67.00
C GLY A 192 12.29 -24.39 67.44
N TRP A 193 11.21 -23.60 67.39
CA TRP A 193 9.85 -23.98 67.77
C TRP A 193 8.78 -23.63 66.70
N GLY A 194 9.19 -23.33 65.46
CA GLY A 194 8.27 -23.00 64.36
C GLY A 194 8.07 -24.16 63.37
N ARG A 195 6.81 -24.39 62.94
CA ARG A 195 6.44 -25.36 61.88
C ARG A 195 7.39 -25.25 60.68
N SER A 196 7.98 -26.37 60.26
CA SER A 196 8.79 -26.43 59.04
C SER A 196 7.88 -26.25 57.82
N THR A 197 8.06 -25.17 57.06
CA THR A 197 7.44 -25.04 55.75
C THR A 197 8.41 -25.50 54.68
N GLU A 198 8.01 -26.52 53.92
CA GLU A 198 8.73 -26.95 52.71
C GLU A 198 8.31 -26.07 51.53
N ARG A 199 9.29 -25.44 50.88
CA ARG A 199 9.07 -24.68 49.64
C ARG A 199 9.80 -25.37 48.49
N ASN A 200 9.06 -25.62 47.41
CA ASN A 200 9.63 -26.11 46.15
C ASN A 200 10.25 -24.92 45.40
N ILE A 201 11.58 -24.90 45.31
CA ILE A 201 12.32 -23.92 44.51
C ILE A 201 12.78 -24.60 43.23
N VAL A 202 12.40 -24.04 42.08
CA VAL A 202 12.92 -24.49 40.78
C VAL A 202 14.25 -23.80 40.53
N LYS A 203 15.35 -24.56 40.55
CA LYS A 203 16.68 -24.09 40.11
C LYS A 203 16.92 -24.52 38.66
N VAL A 204 17.50 -23.63 37.86
CA VAL A 204 17.90 -23.95 36.48
C VAL A 204 19.41 -24.12 36.44
N LYS A 205 19.85 -25.29 35.97
CA LYS A 205 21.25 -25.62 35.74
C LYS A 205 21.54 -25.57 34.25
N TYR A 206 22.58 -24.83 33.88
CA TYR A 206 23.01 -24.67 32.49
C TYR A 206 24.16 -25.61 32.18
N LEU A 207 23.98 -26.41 31.13
CA LEU A 207 25.00 -27.36 30.65
C LEU A 207 26.10 -26.64 29.85
N LYS A 208 27.27 -27.30 29.74
CA LYS A 208 28.42 -26.77 29.01
C LYS A 208 28.03 -26.43 27.57
N GLY A 209 28.44 -25.24 27.11
CA GLY A 209 28.09 -24.72 25.79
C GLY A 209 26.78 -23.92 25.73
N HIS A 210 25.92 -23.93 26.76
CA HIS A 210 24.64 -23.19 26.76
C HIS A 210 24.82 -21.74 26.32
N ASN A 211 25.78 -21.03 26.91
CA ASN A 211 26.00 -19.61 26.66
C ASN A 211 26.44 -19.32 25.22
N LEU A 212 27.15 -20.24 24.56
CA LEU A 212 27.59 -20.09 23.17
C LEU A 212 26.38 -20.16 22.24
N TRP A 213 25.57 -21.21 22.38
CA TRP A 213 24.36 -21.43 21.57
C TRP A 213 23.29 -20.37 21.84
N HIS A 214 23.12 -19.97 23.10
CA HIS A 214 22.23 -18.87 23.46
C HIS A 214 22.72 -17.53 22.89
N SER A 215 24.04 -17.29 22.83
CA SER A 215 24.61 -16.11 22.19
C SER A 215 24.33 -16.08 20.68
N CYS A 216 24.47 -17.21 19.99
CA CYS A 216 24.06 -17.36 18.59
C CYS A 216 22.56 -17.14 18.40
N ALA A 217 21.72 -17.64 19.31
CA ALA A 217 20.27 -17.41 19.26
C ALA A 217 19.95 -15.90 19.36
N ARG A 218 20.63 -15.15 20.22
CA ARG A 218 20.46 -13.68 20.30
C ARG A 218 20.88 -12.97 19.02
N ASP A 219 21.96 -13.40 18.38
CA ASP A 219 22.38 -12.78 17.11
C ASP A 219 21.43 -13.15 15.96
N ALA A 220 20.92 -14.39 15.93
CA ALA A 220 19.85 -14.79 15.02
C ALA A 220 18.56 -13.99 15.25
N GLN A 221 18.23 -13.65 16.50
CA GLN A 221 17.09 -12.81 16.84
C GLN A 221 17.23 -11.39 16.25
N LYS A 222 18.43 -10.80 16.33
CA LYS A 222 18.71 -9.49 15.71
C LYS A 222 18.56 -9.57 14.18
N ALA A 223 19.13 -10.60 13.55
CA ALA A 223 19.00 -10.81 12.11
C ALA A 223 17.53 -11.05 11.69
N MET A 224 16.76 -11.76 12.51
CA MET A 224 15.32 -11.99 12.30
C MET A 224 14.51 -10.69 12.35
N ALA A 225 14.87 -9.74 13.22
CA ALA A 225 14.22 -8.42 13.24
C ALA A 225 14.43 -7.67 11.91
N ILE A 226 15.65 -7.73 11.35
CA ILE A 226 15.95 -7.15 10.03
C ILE A 226 15.18 -7.90 8.93
N GLU A 227 15.15 -9.23 8.98
CA GLU A 227 14.38 -10.08 8.05
C GLU A 227 12.88 -9.68 8.02
N LYS A 228 12.29 -9.46 9.20
CA LYS A 228 10.90 -9.03 9.34
C LYS A 228 10.66 -7.66 8.69
N ASN A 229 11.58 -6.70 8.90
CA ASN A 229 11.49 -5.39 8.27
C ASN A 229 11.58 -5.48 6.75
N ILE A 230 12.49 -6.31 6.21
CA ILE A 230 12.61 -6.56 4.77
C ILE A 230 11.32 -7.16 4.21
N LYS A 231 10.72 -8.17 4.89
CA LYS A 231 9.44 -8.76 4.49
C LYS A 231 8.31 -7.73 4.46
N GLN A 232 8.26 -6.84 5.47
CA GLN A 232 7.27 -5.77 5.53
C GLN A 232 7.44 -4.77 4.37
N LEU A 233 8.67 -4.34 4.08
CA LEU A 233 8.97 -3.47 2.95
C LEU A 233 8.55 -4.11 1.62
N ASN A 234 8.86 -5.39 1.42
CA ASN A 234 8.45 -6.12 0.21
C ASN A 234 6.92 -6.20 0.08
N ARG A 235 6.20 -6.42 1.18
CA ARG A 235 4.73 -6.40 1.17
C ARG A 235 4.19 -5.02 0.80
N GLN A 236 4.76 -3.94 1.35
CA GLN A 236 4.39 -2.56 1.01
C GLN A 236 4.65 -2.26 -0.47
N LEU A 237 5.80 -2.67 -1.01
CA LEU A 237 6.12 -2.52 -2.42
C LEU A 237 5.11 -3.23 -3.32
N THR A 238 4.74 -4.47 -2.98
CA THR A 238 3.73 -5.23 -3.73
C THR A 238 2.37 -4.55 -3.71
N ILE A 239 1.91 -4.07 -2.54
CA ILE A 239 0.64 -3.35 -2.41
C ILE A 239 0.64 -2.08 -3.25
N SER A 240 1.70 -1.25 -3.14
CA SER A 240 1.80 0.01 -3.90
C SER A 240 1.85 -0.24 -5.41
N ARG A 241 2.61 -1.24 -5.88
CA ARG A 241 2.66 -1.60 -7.30
C ARG A 241 1.30 -2.09 -7.81
N ASN A 242 0.59 -2.88 -7.02
CA ASN A 242 -0.75 -3.34 -7.37
C ASN A 242 -1.74 -2.19 -7.46
N GLN A 243 -1.69 -1.23 -6.53
CA GLN A 243 -2.56 -0.07 -6.54
C GLN A 243 -2.30 0.81 -7.77
N ILE A 244 -1.03 1.08 -8.10
CA ILE A 244 -0.66 1.79 -9.33
C ILE A 244 -1.22 1.06 -10.55
N ARG A 245 -1.07 -0.27 -10.62
CA ARG A 245 -1.59 -1.06 -11.75
C ARG A 245 -3.11 -0.95 -11.87
N LEU A 246 -3.84 -1.02 -10.75
CA LEU A 246 -5.29 -0.90 -10.74
C LEU A 246 -5.74 0.49 -11.22
N ASP A 247 -5.17 1.55 -10.64
CA ASP A 247 -5.48 2.93 -11.03
C ASP A 247 -5.13 3.17 -12.52
N SER A 248 -3.97 2.71 -12.97
CA SER A 248 -3.56 2.81 -14.38
C SER A 248 -4.50 2.07 -15.33
N SER A 249 -4.93 0.86 -14.96
CA SER A 249 -5.81 0.03 -15.79
C SER A 249 -7.19 0.67 -15.99
N ARG A 250 -7.71 1.37 -14.98
CA ARG A 250 -9.00 2.05 -15.03
C ARG A 250 -9.06 3.10 -16.14
N PHE A 251 -7.93 3.74 -16.43
CA PHE A 251 -7.81 4.78 -17.46
C PHE A 251 -7.07 4.31 -18.71
N LYS A 252 -6.73 3.02 -18.81
CA LYS A 252 -5.96 2.43 -19.92
C LYS A 252 -4.64 3.17 -20.18
N VAL A 253 -3.98 3.62 -19.12
CA VAL A 253 -2.66 4.26 -19.18
C VAL A 253 -1.56 3.28 -18.71
N PRO A 254 -0.30 3.48 -19.13
CA PRO A 254 0.82 2.72 -18.59
C PRO A 254 0.97 2.90 -17.07
N SER A 255 1.48 1.90 -16.36
CA SER A 255 1.69 1.97 -14.90
C SER A 255 3.03 2.60 -14.48
N ASN A 256 3.57 3.51 -15.29
CA ASN A 256 4.87 4.16 -15.09
C ASN A 256 4.70 5.68 -15.01
N GLU A 257 5.80 6.41 -14.90
CA GLU A 257 5.80 7.88 -14.84
C GLU A 257 5.14 8.53 -16.06
N ALA A 258 5.26 7.92 -17.25
CA ALA A 258 4.57 8.41 -18.45
C ALA A 258 3.04 8.28 -18.33
N GLY A 259 2.54 7.22 -17.69
CA GLY A 259 1.11 7.10 -17.40
C GLY A 259 0.62 8.06 -16.32
N LEU A 260 1.45 8.34 -15.31
CA LEU A 260 1.17 9.39 -14.32
C LEU A 260 1.06 10.77 -15.00
N ALA A 261 1.99 11.11 -15.89
CA ALA A 261 1.94 12.36 -16.65
C ALA A 261 0.68 12.44 -17.51
N LYS A 262 0.28 11.33 -18.16
CA LYS A 262 -0.99 11.27 -18.90
C LYS A 262 -2.19 11.53 -18.01
N LEU A 263 -2.26 10.94 -16.81
CA LEU A 263 -3.36 11.19 -15.88
C LEU A 263 -3.38 12.62 -15.36
N LYS A 264 -2.22 13.24 -15.14
CA LYS A 264 -2.14 14.67 -14.75
C LYS A 264 -2.68 15.59 -15.85
N ASN A 265 -2.46 15.24 -17.11
CA ASN A 265 -3.00 15.97 -18.26
C ASN A 265 -4.49 15.69 -18.52
N MET A 266 -5.09 14.72 -17.82
CA MET A 266 -6.52 14.36 -17.87
C MET A 266 -7.34 15.08 -16.77
N VAL A 267 -6.67 15.90 -15.95
CA VAL A 267 -7.23 16.80 -14.94
C VAL A 267 -7.51 18.16 -15.57
#